data_AF-A0A1B8ADY7-F1
#
_entry.id   AF-A0A1B8ADY7-F1
#
_cell.length_a   1.000
_cell.length_b   1.000
_cell.length_c   1.000
_cell.angle_alpha   90.00
_cell.angle_beta   90.00
_cell.angle_gamma   90.00
#
_symmetry.space_group_name_H-M   'P 1'
#
loop_
_entity.id
_entity.type
_entity.pdbx_description
1 polymer ?
#
loop_
_entity_poly.entity_id
_entity_poly.type
_entity_poly.pdbx_seq_one_letter_code
_entity_poly.pdbx_strand_id
1 'polypeptide(L)'
;MALGLLPRRTIVPRSLASVSNITNLTCASTHLRRSFISLPSSEPQRLTAHRILPYPSEPLYDLIADVDSYSSFVPYCSRSRVTRWSDPDPTTGQRYPTLADLHVGWGGFDEVFTSRLRCVPGQSVEAVSGETVPGGTGPDASAVFRSLVTRWSVSLPIPFTAL
;
A
#
# COMPACT_ATOMS: atom_id res chain seq x y z
N MET A 1 -54.07 26.48 -14.17
CA MET A 1 -52.68 26.26 -14.59
C MET A 1 -51.84 26.06 -13.34
N ALA A 2 -51.36 24.85 -13.06
CA ALA A 2 -50.50 24.55 -11.92
C ALA A 2 -49.08 24.31 -12.42
N LEU A 3 -48.14 25.20 -12.09
CA LEU A 3 -46.72 24.98 -12.32
C LEU A 3 -46.21 23.93 -11.32
N GLY A 4 -45.92 22.73 -11.81
CA GLY A 4 -45.22 21.69 -11.05
C GLY A 4 -43.77 22.11 -10.81
N LEU A 5 -43.41 22.37 -9.56
CA LEU A 5 -42.02 22.54 -9.14
C LEU A 5 -41.30 21.21 -9.26
N LEU A 6 -40.41 21.09 -10.24
CA LEU A 6 -39.50 19.94 -10.34
C LEU A 6 -38.56 19.93 -9.11
N PRO A 7 -38.32 18.77 -8.49
CA PRO A 7 -37.40 18.67 -7.36
C PRO A 7 -35.99 19.06 -7.84
N ARG A 8 -35.41 20.06 -7.17
CA ARG A 8 -34.01 20.44 -7.38
C ARG A 8 -33.14 19.21 -7.14
N ARG A 9 -32.43 18.76 -8.18
CA ARG A 9 -31.34 17.79 -8.06
C ARG A 9 -30.34 18.33 -7.04
N THR A 10 -30.28 17.71 -5.87
CA THR A 10 -29.20 17.92 -4.91
C THR A 10 -27.92 17.42 -5.54
N ILE A 11 -26.99 18.33 -5.83
CA ILE A 11 -25.62 17.99 -6.20
C ILE A 11 -24.98 17.46 -4.93
N VAL A 12 -24.88 16.14 -4.78
CA VAL A 12 -24.05 15.54 -3.72
C VAL A 12 -22.60 15.94 -4.04
N PRO A 13 -21.88 16.64 -3.15
CA PRO A 13 -20.48 16.95 -3.38
C PRO A 13 -19.73 15.64 -3.57
N ARG A 14 -19.10 15.47 -4.73
CA ARG A 14 -18.25 14.30 -4.99
C ARG A 14 -17.10 14.35 -3.99
N SER A 15 -17.08 13.42 -3.05
CA SER A 15 -15.94 13.27 -2.15
C SER A 15 -14.74 12.86 -3.00
N LEU A 16 -13.66 13.61 -2.90
CA LEU A 16 -12.42 13.39 -3.65
C LEU A 16 -11.30 13.19 -2.65
N ALA A 17 -10.41 12.26 -2.94
CA ALA A 17 -9.22 12.01 -2.16
C ALA A 17 -8.01 11.90 -3.09
N SER A 18 -6.88 12.41 -2.61
CA SER A 18 -5.57 12.24 -3.22
C SER A 18 -4.87 11.05 -2.57
N VAL A 19 -4.44 10.08 -3.38
CA VAL A 19 -3.68 8.91 -2.94
C VAL A 19 -2.31 8.95 -3.59
N SER A 20 -1.25 8.77 -2.80
CA SER A 20 0.11 8.60 -3.30
C SER A 20 0.76 7.34 -2.74
N ASN A 21 1.68 6.78 -3.53
CA ASN A 21 2.53 5.66 -3.16
C ASN A 21 3.98 6.05 -3.44
N ILE A 22 4.86 5.79 -2.48
CA ILE A 22 6.31 5.92 -2.64
C ILE A 22 6.93 4.59 -2.22
N THR A 23 7.68 3.98 -3.14
CA THR A 23 8.38 2.71 -2.90
C THR A 23 9.88 2.92 -3.06
N ASN A 24 10.65 2.67 -2.01
CA ASN A 24 12.10 2.60 -2.07
C ASN A 24 12.52 1.12 -2.03
N LEU A 25 13.32 0.69 -2.99
CA LEU A 25 13.78 -0.69 -3.08
C LEU A 25 15.27 -0.77 -3.33
N THR A 26 15.88 -1.84 -2.84
CA THR A 26 17.25 -2.21 -3.15
C THR A 26 17.27 -3.68 -3.52
N CYS A 27 17.67 -3.99 -4.74
CA CYS A 27 17.69 -5.37 -5.21
C CYS A 27 18.82 -6.14 -4.52
N ALA A 28 18.57 -7.40 -4.21
CA ALA A 28 19.64 -8.32 -3.87
C ALA A 28 20.50 -8.54 -5.11
N SER A 29 21.82 -8.37 -4.98
CA SER A 29 22.76 -8.76 -6.01
C SER A 29 22.80 -10.29 -6.05
N THR A 30 21.81 -10.89 -6.71
CA THR A 30 21.86 -12.31 -7.00
C THR A 30 22.73 -12.48 -8.23
N HIS A 31 23.86 -13.16 -8.06
CA HIS A 31 24.64 -13.70 -9.16
C HIS A 31 23.83 -14.83 -9.83
N LEU A 32 22.71 -14.51 -10.47
CA LEU A 32 22.00 -15.47 -11.31
C LEU A 32 22.80 -15.64 -12.59
N ARG A 33 23.56 -16.74 -12.64
CA ARG A 33 24.42 -17.20 -13.75
C ARG A 33 23.65 -17.58 -15.03
N ARG A 34 22.46 -17.03 -15.29
CA ARG A 34 21.78 -17.19 -16.60
C ARG A 34 21.19 -15.87 -17.07
N SER A 35 21.78 -15.40 -18.16
CA SER A 35 21.66 -14.10 -18.80
C SER A 35 20.50 -14.05 -19.79
N PHE A 36 19.32 -13.57 -19.39
CA PHE A 36 18.29 -12.97 -20.30
C PHE A 36 17.31 -11.99 -19.61
N ILE A 37 17.39 -11.81 -18.28
CA ILE A 37 16.59 -10.80 -17.55
C ILE A 37 17.56 -9.76 -16.95
N SER A 38 17.40 -8.51 -17.36
CA SER A 38 18.11 -7.37 -16.77
C SER A 38 17.52 -7.07 -15.39
N LEU A 39 18.02 -7.73 -14.34
CA LEU A 39 17.67 -7.35 -12.97
C LEU A 39 18.16 -5.92 -12.69
N PRO A 40 17.37 -5.09 -11.97
CA PRO A 40 17.78 -3.72 -11.65
C PRO A 40 19.11 -3.74 -10.88
N SER A 41 19.92 -2.70 -11.09
CA SER A 41 21.16 -2.47 -10.36
C SER A 41 20.98 -2.64 -8.84
N SER A 42 22.04 -3.06 -8.15
CA SER A 42 22.06 -3.10 -6.67
C SER A 42 21.93 -1.72 -6.02
N GLU A 43 21.92 -0.65 -6.81
CA GLU A 43 21.67 0.71 -6.35
C GLU A 43 20.24 0.90 -5.81
N PRO A 44 20.05 1.70 -4.75
CA PRO A 44 18.73 2.07 -4.28
C PRO A 44 17.90 2.75 -5.37
N GLN A 45 16.66 2.29 -5.57
CA GLN A 45 15.70 2.89 -6.49
C GLN A 45 14.49 3.43 -5.74
N ARG A 46 13.92 4.53 -6.24
CA ARG A 46 12.71 5.15 -5.71
C ARG A 46 11.66 5.28 -6.81
N LEU A 47 10.50 4.67 -6.57
CA LEU A 47 9.33 4.71 -7.45
C LEU A 47 8.22 5.50 -6.77
N THR A 48 7.47 6.28 -7.55
CA THR A 48 6.35 7.08 -7.03
C THR A 48 5.13 6.97 -7.95
N ALA A 49 3.95 6.96 -7.34
CA ALA A 49 2.67 7.04 -8.04
C ALA A 49 1.71 7.96 -7.28
N HIS A 50 0.85 8.66 -7.99
CA HIS A 50 -0.15 9.58 -7.41
C HIS A 50 -1.42 9.57 -8.25
N ARG A 51 -2.58 9.56 -7.59
CA ARG A 51 -3.90 9.62 -8.25
C ARG A 51 -4.89 10.39 -7.39
N ILE A 52 -5.85 11.05 -8.04
CA ILE A 52 -7.04 11.62 -7.41
C ILE A 52 -8.21 10.70 -7.71
N LEU A 53 -8.92 10.25 -6.68
CA LEU A 53 -10.00 9.28 -6.78
C LEU A 53 -11.34 9.89 -6.32
N PRO A 54 -12.47 9.51 -6.95
CA PRO A 54 -13.81 9.99 -6.60
C PRO A 54 -14.40 9.25 -5.39
N TYR A 55 -13.59 9.05 -4.35
CA TYR A 55 -13.98 8.39 -3.11
C TYR A 55 -13.48 9.20 -1.90
N PRO A 56 -14.15 9.10 -0.73
CA PRO A 56 -13.67 9.72 0.49
C PRO A 56 -12.34 9.12 0.95
N SER A 57 -11.54 9.91 1.67
CA SER A 57 -10.20 9.50 2.13
C SER A 57 -10.23 8.35 3.14
N GLU A 58 -11.23 8.32 4.03
CA GLU A 58 -11.32 7.34 5.11
C GLU A 58 -11.55 5.90 4.57
N PRO A 59 -12.55 5.60 3.72
CA PRO A 59 -12.69 4.28 3.12
C PRO A 59 -11.50 3.85 2.26
N LEU A 60 -10.80 4.79 1.63
CA LEU A 60 -9.58 4.49 0.88
C LEU A 60 -8.44 4.10 1.81
N TYR A 61 -8.30 4.79 2.93
CA TYR A 61 -7.36 4.40 3.97
C TYR A 61 -7.69 3.00 4.50
N ASP A 62 -8.95 2.73 4.82
CA ASP A 62 -9.39 1.42 5.31
C ASP A 62 -9.08 0.31 4.31
N LEU A 63 -9.31 0.54 3.02
CA LEU A 63 -8.96 -0.40 1.95
C LEU A 63 -7.45 -0.68 1.89
N ILE A 64 -6.60 0.35 2.07
CA ILE A 64 -5.14 0.20 2.08
C ILE A 64 -4.65 -0.47 3.38
N ALA A 65 -5.34 -0.23 4.50
CA ALA A 65 -5.01 -0.84 5.77
C ALA A 65 -5.49 -2.30 5.88
N ASP A 66 -6.49 -2.69 5.07
CA ASP A 66 -7.02 -4.06 5.02
C ASP A 66 -6.13 -5.02 4.22
N VAL A 67 -4.93 -5.23 4.74
CA VAL A 67 -3.90 -6.08 4.14
C VAL A 67 -4.38 -7.53 4.03
N ASP A 68 -5.21 -8.02 4.95
CA ASP A 68 -5.68 -9.42 4.95
C ASP A 68 -6.52 -9.74 3.70
N SER A 69 -7.26 -8.76 3.19
CA SER A 69 -8.10 -8.89 2.00
C SER A 69 -7.34 -8.77 0.67
N TYR A 70 -6.05 -8.43 0.66
CA TYR A 70 -5.31 -8.12 -0.59
C TYR A 70 -5.34 -9.25 -1.62
N SER A 71 -5.26 -10.51 -1.20
CA SER A 71 -5.34 -11.66 -2.10
C SER A 71 -6.64 -11.77 -2.89
N SER A 72 -7.71 -11.08 -2.46
CA SER A 72 -8.99 -11.06 -3.18
C SER A 72 -9.05 -10.03 -4.31
N PHE A 73 -8.24 -8.96 -4.26
CA PHE A 73 -8.39 -7.82 -5.18
C PHE A 73 -7.09 -7.26 -5.75
N VAL A 74 -5.93 -7.51 -5.13
CA VAL A 74 -4.63 -7.05 -5.63
C VAL A 74 -4.12 -8.06 -6.66
N PRO A 75 -3.96 -7.66 -7.93
CA PRO A 75 -3.40 -8.55 -8.94
C PRO A 75 -2.03 -9.09 -8.50
N TYR A 76 -1.77 -10.36 -8.81
CA TYR A 76 -0.50 -11.05 -8.51
C TYR A 76 -0.24 -11.32 -7.02
N CYS A 77 -1.11 -10.91 -6.10
CA CYS A 77 -1.06 -11.32 -4.69
C CYS A 77 -1.82 -12.62 -4.50
N SER A 78 -1.11 -13.75 -4.41
CA SER A 78 -1.72 -15.07 -4.26
C SER A 78 -2.12 -15.39 -2.81
N ARG A 79 -1.46 -14.75 -1.83
CA ARG A 79 -1.79 -14.87 -0.41
C ARG A 79 -1.49 -13.56 0.31
N SER A 80 -2.38 -13.20 1.22
CA SER A 80 -2.21 -12.06 2.12
C SER A 80 -2.63 -12.47 3.52
N ARG A 81 -1.81 -12.18 4.53
CA ARG A 81 -2.15 -12.53 5.92
C ARG A 81 -1.56 -11.55 6.91
N VAL A 82 -2.39 -10.96 7.76
CA VAL A 82 -1.91 -10.21 8.94
C VAL A 82 -1.55 -11.20 10.05
N THR A 83 -0.31 -11.15 10.53
CA THR A 83 0.21 -12.04 11.57
C THR A 83 0.29 -11.38 12.94
N ARG A 84 0.37 -10.05 13.00
CA ARG A 84 0.28 -9.28 14.25
C ARG A 84 -0.53 -8.01 14.06
N TRP A 85 -1.24 -7.65 15.11
CA TRP A 85 -2.11 -6.48 15.21
C TRP A 85 -1.66 -5.60 16.37
N SER A 86 -1.89 -4.30 16.29
CA SER A 86 -1.65 -3.36 17.38
C SER A 86 -2.57 -3.66 18.58
N ASP A 87 -2.29 -3.01 19.70
CA ASP A 87 -3.31 -2.82 20.72
C ASP A 87 -4.47 -1.98 20.15
N PRO A 88 -5.69 -2.12 20.69
CA PRO A 88 -6.82 -1.29 20.28
C PRO A 88 -6.52 0.19 20.49
N ASP A 89 -6.88 1.02 19.50
CA ASP A 89 -6.85 2.46 19.65
C ASP A 89 -7.73 2.89 20.84
N PRO A 90 -7.23 3.75 21.74
CA PRO A 90 -7.96 4.12 22.95
C PRO A 90 -9.24 4.94 22.67
N THR A 91 -9.34 5.57 21.50
CA THR A 91 -10.47 6.41 21.10
C THR A 91 -11.49 5.62 20.30
N THR A 92 -11.03 4.84 19.31
CA THR A 92 -11.93 4.15 18.36
C THR A 92 -12.09 2.66 18.65
N GLY A 93 -11.20 2.06 19.46
CA GLY A 93 -11.14 0.61 19.69
C GLY A 93 -10.61 -0.19 18.49
N GLN A 94 -10.26 0.48 17.38
CA GLN A 94 -9.80 -0.17 16.17
C GLN A 94 -8.37 -0.69 16.32
N ARG A 95 -8.08 -1.83 15.68
CA ARG A 95 -6.73 -2.39 15.63
C ARG A 95 -6.17 -2.22 14.23
N TYR A 96 -4.86 -2.03 14.15
CA TYR A 96 -4.15 -1.87 12.88
C TYR A 96 -3.11 -2.98 12.71
N PRO A 97 -2.86 -3.44 11.48
CA PRO A 97 -1.87 -4.47 11.24
C PRO A 97 -0.47 -3.93 11.57
N THR A 98 0.35 -4.75 12.22
CA THR A 98 1.74 -4.41 12.60
C THR A 98 2.76 -5.37 11.99
N LEU A 99 2.33 -6.58 11.63
CA LEU A 99 3.10 -7.53 10.83
C LEU A 99 2.18 -8.27 9.87
N ALA A 100 2.61 -8.44 8.63
CA ALA A 100 1.86 -9.20 7.63
C ALA A 100 2.79 -9.91 6.64
N ASP A 101 2.30 -11.02 6.09
CA ASP A 101 2.96 -11.79 5.03
C ASP A 101 2.17 -11.65 3.73
N LEU A 102 2.87 -11.34 2.65
CA LEU A 102 2.33 -11.30 1.30
C LEU A 102 3.09 -12.30 0.42
N HIS A 103 2.37 -13.15 -0.30
CA HIS A 103 2.94 -13.94 -1.39
C HIS A 103 2.59 -13.26 -2.70
N VAL A 104 3.61 -12.88 -3.46
CA VAL A 104 3.45 -12.12 -4.71
C VAL A 104 4.21 -12.82 -5.82
N GLY A 105 3.54 -13.03 -6.96
CA GLY A 105 4.13 -13.71 -8.12
C GLY A 105 3.88 -12.97 -9.42
N TRP A 106 4.95 -12.56 -10.10
CA TRP A 106 4.87 -11.88 -11.41
C TRP A 106 6.09 -12.21 -12.28
N GLY A 107 5.88 -12.47 -13.57
CA GLY A 107 6.98 -12.54 -14.55
C GLY A 107 8.07 -13.58 -14.25
N GLY A 108 7.74 -14.71 -13.62
CA GLY A 108 8.71 -15.76 -13.25
C GLY A 108 9.33 -15.62 -11.85
N PHE A 109 8.93 -14.60 -11.09
CA PHE A 109 9.24 -14.45 -9.68
C PHE A 109 8.06 -14.93 -8.83
N ASP A 110 8.34 -15.60 -7.72
CA ASP A 110 7.39 -15.96 -6.65
C ASP A 110 8.12 -15.68 -5.33
N GLU A 111 7.66 -14.67 -4.61
CA GLU A 111 8.35 -14.16 -3.42
C GLU A 111 7.36 -14.02 -2.26
N VAL A 112 7.88 -14.29 -1.07
CA VAL A 112 7.17 -14.07 0.19
C VAL A 112 7.79 -12.89 0.91
N PHE A 113 6.98 -11.90 1.25
CA PHE A 113 7.40 -10.71 1.96
C PHE A 113 6.74 -10.62 3.33
N THR A 114 7.55 -10.75 4.37
CA THR A 114 7.13 -10.42 5.75
C THR A 114 7.44 -8.94 6.01
N SER A 115 6.38 -8.14 6.10
CA SER A 115 6.46 -6.69 6.29
C SER A 115 6.10 -6.29 7.71
N ARG A 116 6.89 -5.38 8.30
CA ARG A 116 6.45 -4.57 9.45
C ARG A 116 5.64 -3.39 8.96
N LEU A 117 4.50 -3.17 9.61
CA LEU A 117 3.53 -2.16 9.23
C LEU A 117 3.47 -1.05 10.27
N ARG A 118 3.42 0.19 9.79
CA ARG A 118 3.12 1.38 10.58
C ARG A 118 1.93 2.08 9.97
N CYS A 119 0.84 2.07 10.70
CA CYS A 119 -0.42 2.68 10.30
C CYS A 119 -0.63 3.97 11.07
N VAL A 120 -0.87 5.07 10.35
CA VAL A 120 -1.39 6.33 10.91
C VAL A 120 -2.83 6.46 10.43
N PRO A 121 -3.83 6.31 11.32
CA PRO A 121 -5.25 6.28 10.97
C PRO A 121 -5.68 7.43 10.07
N GLY A 122 -6.35 7.12 8.96
CA GLY A 122 -6.85 8.09 7.98
C GLY A 122 -5.78 8.82 7.16
N GLN A 123 -4.49 8.51 7.33
CA GLN A 123 -3.40 9.27 6.73
C GLN A 123 -2.42 8.40 5.94
N SER A 124 -1.86 7.35 6.55
CA SER A 124 -0.80 6.58 5.88
C SER A 124 -0.64 5.15 6.38
N VAL A 125 -0.13 4.31 5.48
CA VAL A 125 0.29 2.93 5.77
C VAL A 125 1.69 2.76 5.21
N GLU A 126 2.66 2.51 6.07
CA GLU A 126 4.05 2.20 5.71
C GLU A 126 4.33 0.72 5.95
N ALA A 127 4.85 0.04 4.92
CA ALA A 127 5.33 -1.32 4.95
C ALA A 127 6.85 -1.35 4.77
N VAL A 128 7.56 -2.02 5.67
CA VAL A 128 9.01 -2.18 5.67
C VAL A 128 9.34 -3.67 5.64
N SER A 129 10.11 -4.12 4.65
CA SER A 129 10.56 -5.49 4.43
C SER A 129 12.06 -5.58 4.15
N GLY A 130 12.65 -6.75 4.43
CA GLY A 130 14.06 -7.06 4.16
C GLY A 130 15.01 -6.73 5.32
N GLU A 131 16.29 -6.48 5.03
CA GLU A 131 17.38 -6.22 6.00
C GLU A 131 17.08 -5.04 6.95
N THR A 132 16.20 -4.14 6.56
CA THR A 132 15.75 -3.01 7.40
C THR A 132 14.86 -3.44 8.56
N VAL A 133 14.43 -4.70 8.59
CA VAL A 133 13.61 -5.32 9.62
C VAL A 133 14.47 -6.26 10.46
N PRO A 134 14.54 -6.11 11.81
CA PRO A 134 15.10 -7.14 12.68
C PRO A 134 14.51 -8.54 12.40
N GLY A 135 15.36 -9.49 11.98
CA GLY A 135 14.97 -10.83 11.51
C GLY A 135 14.83 -10.97 9.98
N GLY A 136 14.97 -9.89 9.22
CA GLY A 136 14.89 -9.87 7.75
C GLY A 136 16.14 -10.37 7.03
N THR A 137 17.16 -10.82 7.77
CA THR A 137 18.33 -11.53 7.27
C THR A 137 18.24 -12.97 7.80
N GLY A 138 17.59 -13.85 7.03
CA GLY A 138 17.27 -15.21 7.44
C GLY A 138 16.86 -16.08 6.24
N PRO A 139 16.51 -17.36 6.43
CA PRO A 139 16.07 -18.24 5.34
C PRO A 139 14.82 -17.72 4.61
N ASP A 140 14.04 -16.86 5.28
CA ASP A 140 12.82 -16.25 4.74
C ASP A 140 13.08 -14.87 4.08
N ALA A 141 14.35 -14.48 3.90
CA ALA A 141 14.69 -13.23 3.22
C ALA A 141 14.41 -13.33 1.72
N SER A 142 13.87 -12.26 1.13
CA SER A 142 13.56 -12.22 -0.31
C SER A 142 14.82 -12.43 -1.15
N ALA A 143 14.71 -13.26 -2.18
CA ALA A 143 15.79 -13.48 -3.13
C ALA A 143 15.95 -12.31 -4.11
N VAL A 144 14.92 -11.47 -4.26
CA VAL A 144 14.91 -10.34 -5.21
C VAL A 144 15.28 -9.03 -4.55
N PHE A 145 14.83 -8.76 -3.32
CA PHE A 145 15.02 -7.46 -2.66
C PHE A 145 15.71 -7.59 -1.30
N ARG A 146 16.82 -6.85 -1.11
CA ARG A 146 17.45 -6.64 0.20
C ARG A 146 16.61 -5.77 1.10
N SER A 147 15.98 -4.75 0.53
CA SER A 147 15.12 -3.82 1.25
C SER A 147 13.99 -3.39 0.34
N LEU A 148 12.78 -3.36 0.90
CA LEU A 148 11.59 -2.85 0.23
C LEU A 148 10.77 -2.06 1.24
N VAL A 149 10.65 -0.75 1.01
CA VAL A 149 9.90 0.18 1.85
C VAL A 149 8.84 0.86 1.01
N THR A 150 7.58 0.59 1.31
CA THR A 150 6.44 1.15 0.59
C THR A 150 5.61 2.00 1.53
N ARG A 151 5.33 3.25 1.16
CA ARG A 151 4.45 4.13 1.92
C ARG A 151 3.29 4.60 1.05
N TRP A 152 2.08 4.31 1.51
CA TRP A 152 0.85 4.88 1.01
C TRP A 152 0.46 6.09 1.84
N SER A 153 -0.03 7.13 1.19
CA SER A 153 -0.57 8.32 1.84
C SER A 153 -1.89 8.71 1.21
N VAL A 154 -2.86 9.05 2.05
CA VAL A 154 -4.18 9.51 1.65
C VAL A 154 -4.40 10.89 2.25
N SER A 155 -4.83 11.83 1.44
CA SER A 155 -5.14 13.19 1.88
C SER A 155 -6.35 13.72 1.14
N LEU A 156 -6.96 14.77 1.69
CA LEU A 156 -7.88 15.58 0.89
C LEU A 156 -7.09 16.23 -0.27
N PRO A 157 -7.67 16.31 -1.48
CA PRO A 157 -7.04 17.02 -2.58
C PRO A 157 -6.94 18.50 -2.21
N ILE A 158 -5.80 19.11 -2.54
CA ILE A 158 -5.59 20.54 -2.36
C ILE A 158 -6.69 21.27 -3.16
N PRO A 159 -7.49 22.15 -2.54
CA PRO A 159 -8.51 22.89 -3.28
C PRO A 159 -7.84 23.76 -4.34
N PHE A 160 -8.38 23.72 -5.57
CA PHE A 160 -7.87 24.48 -6.72
C PHE A 160 -7.89 26.01 -6.50
N THR A 161 -8.52 26.49 -5.43
CA THR A 161 -8.64 27.91 -5.06
C THR A 161 -7.36 28.51 -4.44
N ALA A 162 -6.25 27.78 -4.40
CA ALA A 162 -4.98 28.21 -3.80
C ALA A 162 -3.89 28.61 -4.82
N LEU A 163 -4.26 28.98 -6.06
CA LEU A 163 -3.37 29.58 -7.07
C LEU A 163 -3.90 30.94 -7.52
#